data_AF-A0A3D2W8J4-F1
#
_entry.id   AF-A0A3D2W8J4-F1
#
_cell.length_a   1.000
_cell.length_b   1.000
_cell.length_c   1.000
_cell.angle_alpha   90.00
_cell.angle_beta   90.00
_cell.angle_gamma   90.00
#
_symmetry.space_group_name_H-M   'P 1'
#
loop_
_entity.id
_entity.type
_entity.pdbx_description
1 polymer ?
#
loop_
_entity_poly.entity_id
_entity_poly.type
_entity_poly.pdbx_seq_one_letter_code
_entity_poly.pdbx_strand_id
1 'polypeptide(L)' 'MSTVIAILITLTLVGLNAFLYIRNKQTPVPEGCENLKPDCAACGIGDCALRSKFLEMKEEENGDH' A
#
# COMPACT_ATOMS: atom_id res chain seq x y z
N MET A 1 -31.07 -0.58 -19.37
CA MET A 1 -31.09 -0.49 -17.89
C MET A 1 -29.73 -0.79 -17.28
N SER A 2 -29.02 -1.84 -17.72
CA SER A 2 -27.73 -2.23 -17.13
C SER A 2 -26.60 -1.19 -17.25
N THR A 3 -26.56 -0.40 -18.34
CA THR A 3 -25.51 0.62 -18.55
C THR A 3 -25.63 1.81 -17.61
N VAL A 4 -26.85 2.32 -17.40
CA VAL A 4 -27.12 3.42 -16.47
C VAL A 4 -26.77 3.01 -15.04
N ILE A 5 -27.16 1.80 -14.63
CA ILE A 5 -26.82 1.24 -13.33
C ILE A 5 -25.30 1.11 -13.18
N ALA A 6 -24.59 0.62 -14.19
CA ALA A 6 -23.13 0.51 -14.17
C ALA A 6 -22.43 1.87 -14.05
N ILE A 7 -22.92 2.91 -14.75
CA ILE A 7 -22.39 4.27 -14.66
C ILE A 7 -22.60 4.83 -13.24
N LEU A 8 -23.79 4.67 -12.68
CA LEU A 8 -24.09 5.13 -11.32
C LEU A 8 -23.18 4.47 -10.29
N ILE A 9 -23.03 3.14 -10.36
CA ILE A 9 -22.13 2.39 -9.48
C ILE A 9 -20.69 2.90 -9.62
N THR A 10 -20.20 3.07 -10.85
CA THR A 10 -18.83 3.56 -11.10
C THR A 10 -18.60 4.94 -10.49
N LEU A 11 -19.51 5.89 -10.72
CA LEU A 11 -19.41 7.23 -10.17
C LEU A 11 -19.46 7.21 -8.63
N THR A 12 -20.31 6.38 -8.04
CA THR A 12 -20.36 6.21 -6.58
C THR A 12 -19.06 5.67 -6.02
N LEU A 13 -18.47 4.62 -6.62
CA LEU A 13 -17.20 4.07 -6.14
C LEU A 13 -16.06 5.06 -6.28
N VAL A 14 -15.97 5.79 -7.40
CA VAL A 14 -14.94 6.81 -7.61
C VAL A 14 -15.08 7.94 -6.58
N GLY A 15 -16.30 8.43 -6.37
CA GLY A 15 -16.58 9.47 -5.37
C GLY A 15 -16.26 9.01 -3.95
N LEU A 16 -16.64 7.78 -3.59
CA LEU A 16 -16.34 7.20 -2.28
C LEU A 16 -14.83 7.06 -2.06
N ASN A 17 -14.09 6.57 -3.05
CA ASN A 17 -12.63 6.47 -2.97
C ASN A 17 -11.96 7.83 -2.79
N ALA A 18 -12.36 8.83 -3.58
CA ALA A 18 -11.83 10.18 -3.46
C ALA A 18 -12.11 10.79 -2.07
N PHE A 19 -13.33 10.59 -1.56
CA PHE A 19 -13.72 11.04 -0.22
C PHE A 19 -12.87 10.37 0.86
N LEU A 20 -12.75 9.05 0.83
CA LEU A 20 -11.94 8.27 1.78
C LEU A 20 -10.47 8.69 1.72
N TYR A 21 -9.92 8.93 0.52
CA TYR A 21 -8.54 9.39 0.36
C TYR A 21 -8.29 10.75 1.02
N ILE A 22 -9.19 11.71 0.79
CA ILE A 22 -9.08 13.04 1.41
C ILE A 22 -9.19 12.93 2.93
N ARG A 23 -10.13 12.12 3.43
CA ARG A 23 -10.31 11.93 4.88
C ARG A 23 -9.14 11.21 5.51
N ASN A 24 -8.60 10.18 4.87
CA ASN A 24 -7.42 9.46 5.33
C ASN A 24 -6.18 10.37 5.39
N LYS A 25 -6.03 11.31 4.45
CA LYS A 25 -4.97 12.33 4.50
C LYS A 25 -5.15 13.36 5.62
N GLN A 26 -6.38 13.61 6.05
CA GLN A 26 -6.69 14.53 7.14
C GLN A 26 -6.58 13.86 8.51
N THR A 27 -6.64 12.53 8.57
CA THR A 27 -6.42 11.79 9.81
C THR A 27 -4.96 12.01 10.24
N PRO A 28 -4.73 12.72 11.37
CA PRO A 28 -3.38 12.89 11.87
C PRO A 28 -2.80 11.51 12.20
N VAL A 29 -1.51 11.35 11.96
CA VAL A 29 -0.77 10.19 12.43
C VAL A 29 -0.93 10.10 13.97
N PRO A 30 -1.17 8.90 14.53
CA PRO A 30 -1.35 8.77 15.97
C PRO A 30 -0.08 9.18 16.71
N GLU A 31 -0.24 9.72 17.93
CA GLU A 31 0.88 10.13 18.78
C GLU A 31 1.87 8.97 18.94
N GLY A 32 3.16 9.23 18.66
CA GLY A 32 4.21 8.22 18.66
C GLY A 32 4.46 7.50 17.33
N CYS A 33 3.65 7.71 16.29
CA CYS A 33 3.87 7.15 14.94
C CYS A 33 4.35 8.19 13.91
N GLU A 34 4.54 9.45 14.29
CA GLU A 34 4.97 10.54 13.40
C GLU A 34 6.38 10.32 12.82
N ASN A 35 7.22 9.61 13.56
CA ASN A 35 8.60 9.27 13.19
C ASN A 35 8.82 7.77 12.97
N LEU A 36 7.73 6.99 12.86
CA LEU A 36 7.80 5.58 12.47
C LEU A 36 8.16 5.51 10.98
N LYS A 37 9.45 5.67 10.69
CA LYS A 37 10.03 4.97 9.54
C LYS A 37 9.80 3.49 9.82
N PRO A 38 9.23 2.72 8.88
CA PRO A 38 9.15 1.27 9.05
C PRO A 38 10.57 0.81 9.39
N ASP A 39 10.74 0.18 10.55
CA ASP A 39 12.03 -0.41 10.90
C ASP A 39 12.21 -1.61 9.98
N CYS A 40 12.77 -1.35 8.81
CA CYS A 40 13.03 -2.38 7.84
C CYS A 40 14.15 -3.32 8.31
N ALA A 41 14.85 -3.04 9.41
CA ALA A 41 15.82 -3.96 10.02
C ALA A 41 15.12 -5.11 10.76
N ALA A 42 13.97 -4.85 11.38
CA ALA A 42 13.06 -5.91 11.85
C ALA A 42 12.48 -6.74 10.69
N CYS A 43 12.48 -6.17 9.48
CA CYS A 43 12.03 -6.77 8.23
C CYS A 43 13.17 -7.41 7.41
N GLY A 44 14.44 -7.05 7.69
CA GLY A 44 15.66 -7.48 7.00
C GLY A 44 15.93 -6.87 5.60
N ILE A 45 15.41 -5.68 5.28
CA ILE A 45 15.37 -5.17 3.88
C ILE A 45 15.59 -3.65 3.81
N GLY A 46 16.10 -3.13 2.70
CA GLY A 46 16.40 -1.69 2.54
C GLY A 46 15.19 -0.80 2.26
N ASP A 47 14.11 -1.35 1.73
CA ASP A 47 12.88 -0.61 1.40
C ASP A 47 11.69 -1.58 1.48
N CYS A 48 10.66 -1.24 2.26
CA CYS A 48 9.51 -2.13 2.50
C CYS A 48 8.69 -2.42 1.23
N ALA A 49 8.76 -1.54 0.21
CA ALA A 49 8.11 -1.76 -1.07
C ALA A 49 8.88 -2.74 -1.98
N LEU A 50 10.17 -2.96 -1.69
CA LEU A 50 11.09 -3.80 -2.49
C LEU A 50 11.25 -5.21 -1.92
N ARG A 51 10.56 -5.54 -0.82
CA ARG A 51 10.63 -6.83 -0.11
C ARG A 51 10.45 -8.04 -1.02
N SER A 52 9.47 -8.01 -1.91
CA SER A 52 9.19 -9.13 -2.80
C SER A 52 10.34 -9.39 -3.77
N LYS A 53 10.90 -8.33 -4.37
CA LYS A 53 12.02 -8.43 -5.30
C LYS A 53 13.30 -8.92 -4.63
N PHE A 54 13.56 -8.48 -3.40
CA PHE A 54 14.75 -8.88 -2.64
C PHE A 54 14.67 -10.32 -2.12
N LEU A 55 13.48 -10.85 -1.83
CA LEU A 55 13.27 -12.25 -1.47
C LEU A 55 13.43 -13.16 -2.69
N GLU A 56 12.87 -12.78 -3.85
CA GLU A 56 13.04 -13.50 -5.12
C GLU A 56 14.53 -13.64 -5.50
N MET A 57 15.32 -12.57 -5.37
CA MET A 57 16.76 -12.60 -5.71
C MET A 57 17.63 -13.38 -4.71
N LYS A 58 17.25 -13.42 -3.42
CA LYS A 58 18.02 -14.13 -2.38
C LYS A 58 17.84 -15.65 -2.42
N GLU A 59 16.71 -16.14 -2.92
CA GLU A 59 16.52 -17.58 -3.19
C GLU A 59 17.34 -18.07 -4.38
N GLU A 60 17.57 -17.23 -5.39
CA GLU A 60 18.41 -17.59 -6.54
C GLU A 60 19.91 -17.54 -6.24
N GLU A 61 20.39 -16.59 -5.43
CA GLU A 61 21.84 -16.48 -5.11
C GLU A 61 22.33 -17.57 -4.14
N ASN A 62 21.48 -18.04 -3.22
CA ASN A 62 21.84 -19.08 -2.24
C ASN A 62 21.63 -20.51 -2.79
N GLY A 63 21.29 -20.63 -4.08
CA GLY A 63 20.98 -21.88 -4.78
C GLY A 63 22.04 -22.31 -5.82
N ASP A 64 23.15 -21.61 -5.97
CA ASP A 64 24.26 -22.03 -6.83
C ASP A 64 25.48 -22.37 -5.97
N HIS A 65 25.64 -23.68 -5.78
CA HIS A 65 26.69 -24.35 -5.01
C HIS A 65 28.00 -24.41 -5.78
#